data_AF-A0A1A0FLX6-F1
#
_entry.id   AF-A0A1A0FLX6-F1
#
_cell.length_a   1.000
_cell.length_b   1.000
_cell.length_c   1.000
_cell.angle_alpha   90.00
_cell.angle_beta   90.00
_cell.angle_gamma   90.00
#
_symmetry.space_group_name_H-M   'P 1'
#
loop_
_entity.id
_entity.type
_entity.pdbx_description
1 polymer ?
#
loop_
_entity_poly.entity_id
_entity_poly.type
_entity_poly.pdbx_seq_one_letter_code
_entity_poly.pdbx_strand_id
1 'polypeptide(L)'
;MELTEFNDLHELHEVHHMLAERIKQWPERWEEKGRLEGLQEGRQEGRQEGRQEGLQEGQLEAKRSTARNLLALGMLSNEQIADVTGLTVEDIAQLWEETKH
;
A
#
# COMPACT_ATOMS: atom_id res chain seq x y z
N MET A 1 66.07 26.98 5.74
CA MET A 1 64.70 27.22 5.27
C MET A 1 64.68 26.88 3.79
N GLU A 2 63.52 26.53 3.25
CA GLU A 2 63.23 26.19 1.84
C GLU A 2 63.35 24.70 1.48
N LEU A 3 62.21 24.01 1.54
CA LEU A 3 61.47 23.49 0.37
C LEU A 3 60.47 22.40 0.85
N THR A 4 59.44 22.82 1.59
CA THR A 4 58.26 21.98 1.92
C THR A 4 56.99 22.52 1.27
N GLU A 5 57.09 23.35 0.22
CA GLU A 5 55.90 23.96 -0.41
C GLU A 5 55.43 23.27 -1.70
N PHE A 6 56.07 22.18 -2.14
CA PHE A 6 55.72 21.53 -3.41
C PHE A 6 54.88 20.25 -3.30
N ASN A 7 54.51 19.80 -2.09
CA ASN A 7 53.76 18.55 -1.89
C ASN A 7 52.24 18.75 -1.76
N ASP A 8 51.79 19.92 -1.30
CA ASP A 8 50.37 20.18 -1.00
C ASP A 8 49.51 20.38 -2.27
N LEU A 9 50.11 20.86 -3.36
CA LEU A 9 49.40 21.07 -4.64
C LEU A 9 49.05 19.75 -5.34
N HIS A 10 49.82 18.69 -5.11
CA HIS A 10 49.57 17.37 -5.71
C HIS A 10 48.43 16.64 -4.99
N GLU A 11 48.40 16.70 -3.65
CA GLU A 11 47.28 16.19 -2.84
C GLU A 11 45.96 16.90 -3.15
N LEU A 12 45.98 18.23 -3.30
CA LEU A 12 44.78 18.99 -3.65
C LEU A 12 44.24 18.59 -5.03
N HIS A 13 45.12 18.31 -6.00
CA HIS A 13 44.71 17.91 -7.34
C HIS A 13 44.17 16.48 -7.37
N GLU A 14 44.74 15.57 -6.57
CA GLU A 14 44.22 14.21 -6.37
C GLU A 14 42.86 14.22 -5.67
N VAL A 15 42.66 15.08 -4.65
CA VAL A 15 41.36 15.26 -4.00
C VAL A 15 40.31 15.80 -4.98
N HIS A 16 40.65 16.82 -5.78
CA HIS A 16 39.75 17.34 -6.81
C HIS A 16 39.39 16.27 -7.85
N HIS A 17 40.36 15.47 -8.29
CA HIS A 17 40.12 14.38 -9.23
C HIS A 17 39.23 13.28 -8.62
N MET A 18 39.52 12.84 -7.40
CA MET A 18 38.69 11.87 -6.69
C MET A 18 37.27 12.37 -6.43
N LEU A 19 37.09 13.66 -6.14
CA LEU A 19 35.76 14.28 -5.98
C LEU A 19 35.03 14.38 -7.32
N ALA A 20 35.72 14.79 -8.40
CA ALA A 20 35.13 14.88 -9.73
C ALA A 20 34.66 13.50 -10.24
N GLU A 21 35.48 12.46 -10.09
CA GLU A 21 35.11 11.09 -10.43
C GLU A 21 33.95 10.56 -9.58
N ARG A 22 33.87 10.97 -8.30
CA ARG A 22 32.76 10.60 -7.43
C ARG A 22 31.45 11.31 -7.79
N ILE A 23 31.50 12.59 -8.16
CA ILE A 23 30.32 13.39 -8.55
C ILE A 23 29.73 12.88 -9.88
N LYS A 24 30.57 12.44 -10.81
CA LYS A 24 30.11 11.84 -12.08
C LYS A 24 29.23 10.62 -11.88
N GLN A 25 29.39 9.87 -10.79
CA GLN A 25 28.60 8.65 -10.49
C GLN A 25 27.33 8.93 -9.67
N TRP A 26 27.08 10.18 -9.29
CA TRP A 26 25.89 10.53 -8.50
C TRP A 26 24.59 10.40 -9.28
N PRO A 27 24.46 10.87 -10.54
CA PRO A 27 23.21 10.75 -11.29
C PRO A 27 22.69 9.31 -11.35
N GLU A 28 23.55 8.36 -11.69
CA GLU A 28 23.18 6.94 -11.81
C GLU A 28 22.82 6.33 -10.44
N ARG A 29 23.54 6.70 -9.38
CA ARG A 29 23.26 6.23 -8.02
C ARG A 29 21.92 6.74 -7.52
N TRP A 30 21.59 7.99 -7.80
CA TRP A 30 20.36 8.61 -7.34
C TRP A 30 19.15 8.13 -8.16
N GLU A 31 19.33 7.92 -9.47
CA GLU A 31 18.32 7.29 -10.33
C GLU A 31 18.01 5.86 -9.87
N GLU A 32 19.04 5.02 -9.67
CA GLU A 32 18.84 3.65 -9.22
C GLU A 32 18.21 3.60 -7.82
N LYS A 33 18.65 4.49 -6.91
CA LYS A 33 18.04 4.61 -5.58
C LYS A 33 16.57 5.01 -5.67
N GLY A 34 16.24 6.04 -6.45
CA GLY A 34 14.85 6.50 -6.63
C GLY A 34 13.97 5.43 -7.27
N ARG A 35 14.51 4.66 -8.23
CA ARG A 35 13.81 3.52 -8.84
C ARG A 35 13.52 2.41 -7.83
N LEU A 36 14.50 2.08 -6.98
CA LEU A 36 14.35 1.07 -5.94
C LEU A 36 13.37 1.51 -4.86
N GLU A 37 13.46 2.75 -4.40
CA GLU A 37 12.55 3.35 -3.43
C GLU A 37 11.12 3.37 -3.97
N GLY A 38 10.90 3.89 -5.19
CA GLY A 38 9.57 3.90 -5.80
C GLY A 38 8.96 2.51 -6.00
N LEU A 39 9.77 1.51 -6.38
CA LEU A 39 9.31 0.12 -6.49
C LEU A 39 9.00 -0.51 -5.12
N GLN A 40 9.73 -0.12 -4.08
CA GLN A 40 9.49 -0.61 -2.72
C GLN A 40 8.24 0.03 -2.13
N GLU A 41 8.08 1.35 -2.27
CA GLU A 41 6.91 2.11 -1.83
C GLU A 41 5.66 1.62 -2.53
N GLY A 42 5.64 1.58 -3.86
CA GLY A 42 4.47 1.09 -4.61
C GLY A 42 4.07 -0.35 -4.28
N ARG A 43 5.04 -1.23 -3.96
CA ARG A 43 4.74 -2.59 -3.47
C ARG A 43 4.22 -2.62 -2.04
N GLN A 44 4.63 -1.68 -1.19
CA GLN A 44 4.10 -1.59 0.17
C GLN A 44 2.69 -1.03 0.17
N GLU A 45 2.46 0.06 -0.54
CA GLU A 45 1.16 0.71 -0.71
C GLU A 45 0.14 -0.26 -1.31
N GLY A 46 0.44 -0.87 -2.47
CA GLY A 46 -0.49 -1.80 -3.10
C GLY A 46 -0.82 -3.03 -2.24
N ARG A 47 0.11 -3.50 -1.40
CA ARG A 47 -0.18 -4.57 -0.42
C ARG A 47 -1.03 -4.08 0.74
N GLN A 48 -0.87 -2.84 1.18
CA GLN A 48 -1.66 -2.27 2.26
C GLN A 48 -3.09 -2.03 1.80
N GLU A 49 -3.26 -1.36 0.66
CA GLU A 49 -4.55 -1.08 0.03
C GLU A 49 -5.30 -2.39 -0.26
N GLY A 50 -4.68 -3.34 -0.96
CA GLY A 50 -5.33 -4.61 -1.29
C GLY A 50 -5.73 -5.44 -0.06
N ARG A 51 -4.96 -5.35 1.04
CA ARG A 51 -5.37 -5.99 2.31
C ARG A 51 -6.56 -5.28 2.95
N GLN A 52 -6.57 -3.95 2.91
CA GLN A 52 -7.64 -3.16 3.50
C GLN A 52 -8.95 -3.34 2.72
N GLU A 53 -8.90 -3.29 1.40
CA GLU A 53 -10.03 -3.55 0.51
C GLU A 53 -10.55 -4.97 0.71
N GLY A 54 -9.67 -5.98 0.61
CA GLY A 54 -10.08 -7.38 0.79
C GLY A 54 -10.68 -7.69 2.17
N LEU A 55 -10.21 -7.01 3.22
CA LEU A 55 -10.81 -7.15 4.55
C LEU A 55 -12.21 -6.53 4.61
N GLN A 56 -12.42 -5.35 4.02
CA GLN A 56 -13.72 -4.69 4.00
C GLN A 56 -14.74 -5.48 3.17
N GLU A 57 -14.34 -5.92 1.97
CA GLU A 57 -15.17 -6.76 1.11
C GLU A 57 -15.52 -8.08 1.79
N GLY A 58 -14.54 -8.74 2.42
CA GLY A 58 -14.76 -10.00 3.14
C GLY A 58 -15.71 -9.85 4.33
N GLN A 59 -15.61 -8.74 5.08
CA GLN A 59 -16.55 -8.46 6.19
C GLN A 59 -17.97 -8.20 5.68
N LEU A 60 -18.11 -7.41 4.60
CA LEU A 60 -19.41 -7.14 4.00
C LEU A 60 -20.05 -8.42 3.45
N GLU A 61 -19.28 -9.26 2.76
CA GLU A 61 -19.78 -10.53 2.23
C GLU A 61 -20.16 -11.51 3.35
N ALA A 62 -19.39 -11.56 4.44
CA ALA A 62 -19.76 -12.36 5.61
C ALA A 62 -21.09 -11.91 6.25
N LYS A 63 -21.33 -10.60 6.34
CA LYS A 63 -22.61 -10.05 6.81
C LYS A 63 -23.75 -10.42 5.86
N ARG A 64 -23.56 -10.25 4.55
CA ARG A 64 -24.55 -10.60 3.51
C ARG A 64 -24.86 -12.10 3.50
N SER A 65 -23.84 -12.95 3.61
CA SER A 65 -24.01 -14.40 3.71
C SER A 65 -24.82 -14.79 4.95
N THR A 66 -24.52 -14.17 6.09
CA THR A 66 -25.29 -14.38 7.33
C THR A 66 -26.74 -13.95 7.15
N ALA A 67 -26.99 -12.77 6.56
CA ALA A 67 -28.34 -12.28 6.26
C ALA A 67 -29.11 -13.24 5.34
N ARG A 68 -28.49 -13.72 4.25
CA ARG A 68 -29.10 -14.69 3.33
C ARG A 68 -29.50 -15.98 4.05
N ASN A 69 -28.65 -16.49 4.94
CA ASN A 69 -28.97 -17.69 5.73
C ASN A 69 -30.15 -17.44 6.68
N LEU A 70 -30.21 -16.28 7.34
CA LEU A 70 -31.32 -15.93 8.24
C LEU A 70 -32.64 -15.74 7.49
N LEU A 71 -32.60 -15.09 6.32
CA LEU A 71 -33.74 -14.95 5.43
C LEU A 71 -34.27 -16.32 4.99
N ALA A 72 -33.38 -17.23 4.59
CA ALA A 72 -33.75 -18.59 4.19
C ALA A 72 -34.39 -19.41 5.32
N LEU A 73 -34.04 -19.14 6.58
CA LEU A 73 -34.68 -19.76 7.74
C LEU A 73 -36.11 -19.23 7.98
N GLY A 74 -36.43 -18.00 7.55
CA GLY A 74 -37.77 -17.42 7.65
C GLY A 74 -38.28 -17.17 9.07
N MET A 75 -37.38 -17.13 10.06
CA MET A 75 -37.73 -17.02 11.49
C MET A 75 -37.65 -15.61 12.06
N LEU A 76 -37.00 -14.68 11.35
CA LEU A 76 -36.74 -13.31 11.80
C LEU A 76 -37.35 -12.31 10.82
N SER A 77 -37.78 -11.15 11.33
CA SER A 77 -38.19 -10.04 10.48
C SER A 77 -36.98 -9.34 9.84
N ASN A 78 -37.20 -8.58 8.77
CA ASN A 78 -36.13 -7.84 8.09
C ASN A 78 -35.41 -6.86 9.02
N GLU A 79 -36.14 -6.25 9.96
CA GLU A 79 -35.58 -5.35 10.99
C GLU A 79 -34.66 -6.12 11.95
N GLN A 80 -35.08 -7.31 12.41
CA GLN A 80 -34.26 -8.14 13.30
C GLN A 80 -33.01 -8.66 12.60
N ILE A 81 -33.10 -9.01 11.31
CA ILE A 81 -31.95 -9.45 10.52
C ILE A 81 -30.97 -8.29 10.32
N ALA A 82 -31.47 -7.09 10.04
CA ALA A 82 -30.66 -5.87 9.95
C ALA A 82 -29.89 -5.61 11.25
N ASP A 83 -30.56 -5.69 12.40
CA ASP A 83 -29.94 -5.51 13.72
C ASP A 83 -28.84 -6.54 14.01
N VAL A 84 -29.09 -7.82 13.71
CA VAL A 84 -28.12 -8.91 13.98
C VAL A 84 -26.90 -8.84 13.06
N THR A 85 -27.11 -8.52 11.79
CA THR A 85 -26.04 -8.53 10.78
C THR A 85 -25.31 -7.19 10.66
N GLY A 86 -25.89 -6.12 11.23
CA GLY A 86 -25.39 -4.75 11.10
C GLY A 86 -25.43 -4.27 9.63
N LEU A 87 -26.45 -4.71 8.89
CA LEU A 87 -26.81 -4.25 7.55
C LEU A 87 -28.05 -3.35 7.66
N THR A 88 -28.34 -2.57 6.62
CA THR A 88 -29.57 -1.78 6.60
C THR A 88 -30.77 -2.64 6.21
N VAL A 89 -31.98 -2.25 6.63
CA VAL A 89 -33.22 -2.93 6.21
C VAL A 89 -33.36 -2.95 4.68
N GLU A 90 -32.89 -1.88 4.01
CA GLU A 90 -32.84 -1.80 2.54
C GLU A 90 -31.93 -2.89 1.94
N ASP A 91 -30.73 -3.09 2.50
CA ASP A 91 -29.82 -4.15 2.05
C ASP A 91 -30.47 -5.54 2.23
N ILE A 92 -31.18 -5.76 3.34
CA ILE A 92 -31.90 -7.02 3.58
C ILE A 92 -33.02 -7.21 2.56
N ALA A 93 -33.79 -6.16 2.25
CA ALA A 93 -34.84 -6.21 1.25
C ALA A 93 -34.28 -6.51 -0.15
N GLN A 94 -33.15 -5.91 -0.52
CA GLN A 94 -32.47 -6.19 -1.77
C GLN A 94 -31.99 -7.66 -1.83
N LEU A 95 -31.34 -8.15 -0.78
CA LEU A 95 -30.90 -9.54 -0.71
C LEU A 95 -32.07 -10.54 -0.83
N TRP A 96 -33.23 -10.19 -0.28
CA TRP A 96 -34.44 -11.02 -0.41
C TRP A 96 -34.91 -11.13 -1.86
N GLU A 97 -34.93 -10.01 -2.60
CA GLU A 97 -35.28 -10.03 -4.03
C GLU A 97 -34.25 -10.79 -4.87
N GLU A 98 -32.95 -10.68 -4.55
CA GLU A 98 -31.90 -11.47 -5.20
C GLU A 98 -32.08 -12.99 -4.97
N THR A 99 -32.53 -13.42 -3.78
CA THR A 99 -32.77 -14.84 -3.48
C THR A 99 -34.03 -15.45 -4.10
N LYS A 100 -34.95 -14.63 -4.63
CA LYS A 100 -36.16 -15.13 -5.32
C LYS A 100 -35.94 -15.47 -6.79
N HIS A 101 -34.82 -15.03 -7.37
CA HIS A 101 -34.42 -15.30 -8.76
C HIS A 101 -33.56 -16.56 -8.88
#